data_AF-A0A3E1B850-F1
#
_entry.id   AF-A0A3E1B850-F1
#
_cell.length_a   1.000
_cell.length_b   1.000
_cell.length_c   1.000
_cell.angle_alpha   90.00
_cell.angle_beta   90.00
_cell.angle_gamma   90.00
#
_symmetry.space_group_name_H-M   'P 1'
#
loop_
_entity.id
_entity.type
_entity.pdbx_description
1 polymer ?
#
loop_
_entity_poly.entity_id
_entity_poly.type
_entity_poly.pdbx_seq_one_letter_code
_entity_poly.pdbx_strand_id
1 'polypeptide(L)'
;MASTPTEAVVTGRSSLSAAPPMRDTRLDVLRGVALIMIFINHVPGQIFEYVTTKNFGFSDAAEAFVLISGIAVGLAYGSGFRPGNRLKMAIKAAKRAFTLYLAHMITTFMTLALFISGAWLFHRPGLLVEINILAVLMNLKEGIPALLLLGHQIGYNNILPMYGALMLMVPIILLLNARSPLLALGVSGTVWLLAGIYEVAPHNMLIESYWFLNPLSWQFLFTIGIVSMLHIKRGGTIPRHPLLFAAAAGYVALSFVWVTGHLWVFGNSLAALGLPTVITGFDKTFLSLPRLLHVLALTYLVISIPALSRILRRPADHPLTILGRHSLNIFVAGTILAMIGQVVLYITNKDPLVGPLFVIAGVATQFAYAYYLERKRQQGKVKGKLVTEPATIPVPVRIGGTANAHRRPDRK
;
A
#
# COMPACT_ATOMS: atom_id res chain seq x y z
N MET A 1 -54.90 52.05 -8.44
CA MET A 1 -54.82 50.94 -7.46
C MET A 1 -54.31 49.70 -8.17
N ALA A 2 -53.42 48.99 -7.50
CA ALA A 2 -52.54 47.95 -8.02
C ALA A 2 -53.21 46.62 -8.36
N SER A 3 -52.59 45.84 -9.25
CA SER A 3 -52.26 44.43 -8.98
C SER A 3 -51.18 43.93 -9.94
N THR A 4 -50.02 43.66 -9.36
CA THR A 4 -48.84 42.99 -9.93
C THR A 4 -49.11 41.51 -10.25
N PRO A 5 -48.51 40.91 -11.30
CA PRO A 5 -48.59 39.48 -11.54
C PRO A 5 -47.61 38.74 -10.62
N THR A 6 -48.12 37.71 -9.93
CA THR A 6 -47.37 36.83 -9.04
C THR A 6 -46.56 35.82 -9.86
N GLU A 7 -45.26 36.06 -10.04
CA GLU A 7 -44.34 35.02 -10.49
C GLU A 7 -44.01 34.07 -9.34
N ALA A 8 -44.44 32.82 -9.47
CA ALA A 8 -44.08 31.74 -8.57
C ALA A 8 -42.60 31.40 -8.75
N VAL A 9 -41.75 31.92 -7.86
CA VAL A 9 -40.35 31.51 -7.73
C VAL A 9 -40.29 30.08 -7.19
N VAL A 10 -40.19 29.10 -8.08
CA VAL A 10 -39.82 27.74 -7.73
C VAL A 10 -38.36 27.76 -7.29
N THR A 11 -38.14 27.75 -5.97
CA THR A 11 -36.81 27.60 -5.37
C THR A 11 -36.34 26.16 -5.53
N GLY A 12 -35.92 25.81 -6.74
CA GLY A 12 -35.14 24.60 -7.00
C GLY A 12 -33.78 24.73 -6.32
N ARG A 13 -33.65 24.23 -5.09
CA ARG A 13 -32.34 23.90 -4.52
C ARG A 13 -31.75 22.79 -5.38
N SER A 14 -31.03 23.18 -6.43
CA SER A 14 -30.03 22.34 -7.09
C SER A 14 -28.98 22.01 -6.03
N SER A 15 -29.16 20.88 -5.35
CA SER A 15 -28.07 20.22 -4.67
C SER A 15 -27.14 19.73 -5.78
N LEU A 16 -26.22 20.60 -6.20
CA LEU A 16 -25.03 20.19 -6.92
C LEU A 16 -24.34 19.15 -6.04
N SER A 17 -24.64 17.87 -6.30
CA SER A 17 -23.94 16.72 -5.77
C SER A 17 -22.47 16.95 -6.12
N ALA A 18 -21.69 17.41 -5.13
CA ALA A 18 -20.27 17.62 -5.30
C ALA A 18 -19.69 16.32 -5.85
N ALA A 19 -19.18 16.38 -7.09
CA ALA A 19 -18.59 15.22 -7.73
C ALA A 19 -17.63 14.56 -6.73
N PRO A 20 -17.73 13.25 -6.50
CA PRO A 20 -16.92 12.59 -5.48
C PRO A 20 -15.45 12.93 -5.73
N PRO A 21 -14.68 13.28 -4.68
CA PRO A 21 -13.34 13.81 -4.83
C PRO A 21 -12.51 12.86 -5.70
N MET A 22 -11.95 13.41 -6.77
CA MET A 22 -11.22 12.65 -7.77
C MET A 22 -10.01 11.97 -7.12
N ARG A 23 -9.94 10.64 -7.25
CA ARG A 23 -8.85 9.82 -6.70
C ARG A 23 -7.52 10.25 -7.29
N ASP A 24 -6.52 10.49 -6.45
CA ASP A 24 -5.17 10.83 -6.91
C ASP A 24 -4.48 9.61 -7.53
N THR A 25 -4.41 9.59 -8.87
CA THR A 25 -3.85 8.46 -9.63
C THR A 25 -2.34 8.32 -9.44
N ARG A 26 -1.63 9.35 -8.97
CA ARG A 26 -0.18 9.29 -8.71
C ARG A 26 0.15 8.21 -7.68
N LEU A 27 -0.67 8.09 -6.63
CA LEU A 27 -0.49 7.08 -5.59
C LEU A 27 -0.68 5.67 -6.14
N ASP A 28 -1.63 5.50 -7.07
CA ASP A 28 -1.87 4.21 -7.73
C ASP A 28 -0.70 3.86 -8.67
N VAL A 29 -0.20 4.81 -9.48
CA VAL A 29 0.97 4.58 -10.34
C VAL A 29 2.20 4.18 -9.53
N LEU A 30 2.51 4.93 -8.47
CA LEU A 30 3.65 4.63 -7.59
C LEU A 30 3.52 3.24 -6.93
N ARG A 31 2.31 2.86 -6.50
CA ARG A 31 2.04 1.50 -6.01
C ARG A 31 2.27 0.45 -7.08
N GLY A 32 1.80 0.71 -8.30
CA GLY A 32 1.98 -0.20 -9.42
C GLY A 32 3.45 -0.47 -9.71
N VAL A 33 4.27 0.59 -9.74
CA VAL A 33 5.72 0.49 -9.90
C VAL A 33 6.35 -0.29 -8.74
N ALA A 34 5.98 0.02 -7.50
CA ALA A 34 6.50 -0.69 -6.32
C ALA A 34 6.17 -2.19 -6.37
N LEU A 35 4.94 -2.58 -6.76
CA LEU A 35 4.55 -3.98 -6.89
C LEU A 35 5.37 -4.73 -7.95
N ILE A 36 5.64 -4.10 -9.10
CA ILE A 36 6.49 -4.67 -10.15
C ILE A 36 7.92 -4.88 -9.62
N MET A 37 8.50 -3.87 -8.97
CA MET A 37 9.85 -3.97 -8.40
C MET A 37 9.93 -5.03 -7.29
N ILE A 38 8.91 -5.13 -6.43
CA ILE A 38 8.82 -6.18 -5.40
C ILE A 38 8.81 -7.55 -6.07
N PHE A 39 7.95 -7.77 -7.08
CA PHE A 39 7.89 -9.04 -7.80
C PHE A 39 9.23 -9.44 -8.40
N ILE A 40 9.88 -8.52 -9.14
CA ILE A 40 11.20 -8.75 -9.76
C ILE A 40 12.20 -9.17 -8.67
N ASN A 41 12.24 -8.45 -7.56
CA ASN A 41 13.16 -8.73 -6.46
C ASN A 41 12.84 -9.99 -5.66
N HIS A 42 11.66 -10.59 -5.84
CA HIS A 42 11.28 -11.85 -5.22
C HIS A 42 11.58 -13.06 -6.12
N VAL A 43 12.19 -12.86 -7.29
CA VAL A 43 12.72 -13.91 -8.16
C VAL A 43 14.24 -13.65 -8.32
N PRO A 44 15.08 -14.01 -7.34
CA PRO A 44 16.49 -13.64 -7.33
C PRO A 44 17.32 -14.43 -8.35
N GLY A 45 18.42 -13.83 -8.83
CA GLY A 45 19.38 -14.47 -9.74
C GLY A 45 19.13 -14.19 -11.22
N GLN A 46 18.31 -13.19 -11.55
CA GLN A 46 17.96 -12.83 -12.93
C GLN A 46 18.26 -11.35 -13.21
N ILE A 47 18.46 -11.00 -14.49
CA ILE A 47 19.02 -9.69 -14.86
C ILE A 47 18.19 -8.47 -14.46
N PHE A 48 16.86 -8.59 -14.38
CA PHE A 48 16.01 -7.44 -14.06
C PHE A 48 16.15 -6.99 -12.60
N GLU A 49 16.68 -7.83 -11.72
CA GLU A 49 16.84 -7.49 -10.32
C GLU A 49 17.83 -6.35 -10.13
N TYR A 50 18.82 -6.23 -11.03
CA TYR A 50 19.85 -5.19 -11.05
C TYR A 50 19.31 -3.81 -11.45
N VAL A 51 18.18 -3.75 -12.16
CA VAL A 51 17.55 -2.47 -12.57
C VAL A 51 16.43 -2.03 -11.63
N THR A 52 16.29 -2.66 -10.46
CA THR A 52 15.36 -2.23 -9.42
C THR A 52 16.01 -1.29 -8.41
N THR A 53 15.18 -0.57 -7.65
CA THR A 53 15.63 0.42 -6.64
C THR A 53 16.55 -0.16 -5.57
N LYS A 54 16.55 -1.49 -5.34
CA LYS A 54 17.43 -2.12 -4.33
C LYS A 54 18.92 -1.93 -4.61
N ASN A 55 19.31 -1.62 -5.86
CA ASN A 55 20.72 -1.47 -6.25
C ASN A 55 21.15 0.00 -6.49
N PHE A 56 20.25 0.96 -6.24
CA PHE A 56 20.49 2.37 -6.58
C PHE A 56 20.45 3.31 -5.39
N GLY A 57 20.23 2.80 -4.18
CA GLY A 57 20.19 3.61 -2.97
C GLY A 57 19.88 2.80 -1.74
N PHE A 58 19.81 3.46 -0.59
CA PHE A 58 19.71 2.77 0.71
C PHE A 58 18.35 2.10 0.94
N SER A 59 17.28 2.59 0.32
CA SER A 59 15.94 2.01 0.43
C SER A 59 15.48 1.38 -0.88
N ASP A 60 14.53 0.46 -0.81
CA ASP A 60 13.93 -0.23 -1.94
C ASP A 60 12.43 0.06 -2.07
N ALA A 61 11.73 -0.75 -2.87
CA ALA A 61 10.31 -0.58 -3.12
C ALA A 61 9.43 -0.80 -1.87
N ALA A 62 9.91 -1.53 -0.85
CA ALA A 62 9.15 -1.79 0.37
C ALA A 62 8.88 -0.50 1.17
N GLU A 63 9.88 0.36 1.34
CA GLU A 63 9.72 1.61 2.09
C GLU A 63 8.73 2.53 1.39
N ALA A 64 8.87 2.69 0.06
CA ALA A 64 7.92 3.48 -0.73
C ALA A 64 6.50 2.91 -0.61
N PHE A 65 6.34 1.59 -0.68
CA PHE A 65 5.05 0.92 -0.55
C PHE A 65 4.39 1.16 0.81
N VAL A 66 5.16 1.10 1.91
CA VAL A 66 4.65 1.34 3.27
C VAL A 66 4.27 2.81 3.47
N LEU A 67 5.11 3.75 3.02
CA LEU A 67 4.81 5.18 3.10
C LEU A 67 3.52 5.52 2.34
N ILE A 68 3.37 5.04 1.11
CA ILE A 68 2.16 5.25 0.30
C ILE A 68 0.95 4.54 0.92
N SER A 69 1.14 3.41 1.58
CA SER A 69 0.08 2.74 2.35
C SER A 69 -0.41 3.61 3.51
N GLY A 70 0.50 4.25 4.25
CA GLY A 70 0.18 5.22 5.29
C GLY A 70 -0.63 6.40 4.74
N ILE A 71 -0.21 6.98 3.61
CA ILE A 71 -0.93 8.06 2.93
C ILE A 71 -2.38 7.65 2.60
N ALA A 72 -2.59 6.49 1.99
CA ALA A 72 -3.95 6.06 1.65
C ALA A 72 -4.79 5.70 2.87
N VAL A 73 -4.18 5.20 3.94
CA VAL A 73 -4.89 4.98 5.22
C VAL A 73 -5.33 6.32 5.82
N GLY A 74 -4.48 7.35 5.77
CA GLY A 74 -4.85 8.72 6.09
C GLY A 74 -6.07 9.20 5.28
N LEU A 75 -6.10 8.94 3.97
CA LEU A 75 -7.27 9.25 3.12
C LEU A 75 -8.53 8.47 3.51
N ALA A 76 -8.40 7.16 3.74
CA ALA A 76 -9.52 6.24 3.89
C ALA A 76 -10.16 6.21 5.29
N TYR A 77 -9.38 6.57 6.32
CA TYR A 77 -9.82 6.52 7.73
C TYR A 77 -9.90 7.92 8.35
N GLY A 78 -9.11 8.88 7.86
CA GLY A 78 -8.96 10.21 8.47
C GLY A 78 -10.23 11.02 8.66
N SER A 79 -11.10 11.11 7.64
CA SER A 79 -12.35 11.88 7.75
C SER A 79 -13.39 11.20 8.63
N GLY A 80 -13.35 9.86 8.71
CA GLY A 80 -14.29 9.07 9.50
C GLY A 80 -13.93 9.03 10.98
N PHE A 81 -12.66 9.24 11.34
CA PHE A 81 -12.17 9.12 12.72
C PHE A 81 -12.49 10.35 13.58
N ARG A 82 -13.76 10.55 13.89
CA ARG A 82 -14.30 11.65 14.73
C ARG A 82 -14.95 11.09 16.00
N PRO A 83 -15.13 11.89 17.07
CA PRO A 83 -15.93 11.49 18.23
C PRO A 83 -17.26 10.87 17.80
N GLY A 84 -17.68 9.77 18.45
CA GLY A 84 -18.86 8.98 18.06
C GLY A 84 -18.64 7.93 16.95
N ASN A 85 -17.61 8.07 16.10
CA ASN A 85 -17.35 7.13 15.00
C ASN A 85 -15.99 6.39 15.10
N ARG A 86 -15.22 6.64 16.17
CA ARG A 86 -13.88 6.05 16.38
C ARG A 86 -13.90 4.52 16.42
N LEU A 87 -14.83 3.93 17.19
CA LEU A 87 -14.94 2.48 17.30
C LEU A 87 -15.25 1.82 15.95
N LYS A 88 -16.17 2.41 15.17
CA LYS A 88 -16.49 1.92 13.81
C LYS A 88 -15.27 1.93 12.90
N MET A 89 -14.45 2.99 12.97
CA MET A 89 -13.19 3.06 12.21
C MET A 89 -12.15 2.06 12.71
N ALA A 90 -12.06 1.82 14.02
CA ALA A 90 -11.18 0.81 14.60
C ALA A 90 -11.58 -0.61 14.16
N ILE A 91 -12.86 -0.95 14.21
CA ILE A 91 -13.39 -2.23 13.69
C ILE A 91 -13.10 -2.35 12.19
N LYS A 92 -13.27 -1.28 11.40
CA LYS A 92 -12.92 -1.28 9.97
C LYS A 92 -11.42 -1.54 9.75
N ALA A 93 -10.54 -1.00 10.60
CA ALA A 93 -9.10 -1.24 10.54
C ALA A 93 -8.77 -2.69 10.91
N ALA A 94 -9.37 -3.23 11.97
CA ALA A 94 -9.21 -4.62 12.39
C ALA A 94 -9.70 -5.62 11.33
N LYS A 95 -10.87 -5.40 10.73
CA LYS A 95 -11.37 -6.22 9.60
C LYS A 95 -10.39 -6.20 8.41
N ARG A 96 -9.78 -5.05 8.15
CA ARG A 96 -8.75 -4.93 7.11
C ARG A 96 -7.48 -5.68 7.49
N ALA A 97 -7.02 -5.60 8.74
CA ALA A 97 -5.90 -6.38 9.25
C ALA A 97 -6.16 -7.89 9.09
N PHE A 98 -7.36 -8.36 9.45
CA PHE A 98 -7.76 -9.76 9.27
C PHE A 98 -7.79 -10.19 7.79
N THR A 99 -8.22 -9.30 6.88
CA THR A 99 -8.14 -9.56 5.43
C THR A 99 -6.70 -9.78 4.98
N LEU A 100 -5.76 -8.98 5.50
CA LEU A 100 -4.33 -9.10 5.19
C LEU A 100 -3.73 -10.37 5.80
N TYR A 101 -4.15 -10.74 7.01
CA TYR A 101 -3.79 -12.01 7.64
C TYR A 101 -4.24 -13.21 6.78
N LEU A 102 -5.50 -13.24 6.34
CA LEU A 102 -5.98 -14.33 5.49
C LEU A 102 -5.24 -14.38 4.15
N ALA A 103 -4.99 -13.23 3.53
CA ALA A 103 -4.18 -13.14 2.32
C ALA A 103 -2.75 -13.69 2.54
N HIS A 104 -2.13 -13.36 3.68
CA HIS A 104 -0.84 -13.90 4.06
C HIS A 104 -0.89 -15.42 4.26
N MET A 105 -1.89 -15.94 4.97
CA MET A 105 -2.07 -17.39 5.15
C MET A 105 -2.18 -18.11 3.81
N ILE A 106 -2.96 -17.58 2.86
CA ILE A 106 -3.05 -18.13 1.50
C ILE A 106 -1.67 -18.18 0.84
N THR A 107 -0.92 -17.06 0.85
CA THR A 107 0.43 -17.05 0.25
C THR A 107 1.38 -18.01 0.95
N THR A 108 1.32 -18.11 2.28
CA THR A 108 2.19 -18.99 3.08
C THR A 108 1.94 -20.46 2.78
N PHE A 109 0.68 -20.91 2.77
CA PHE A 109 0.35 -22.30 2.44
C PHE A 109 0.63 -22.63 0.97
N MET A 110 0.36 -21.71 0.04
CA MET A 110 0.73 -21.88 -1.37
C MET A 110 2.25 -22.00 -1.54
N THR A 111 3.03 -21.17 -0.83
CA THR A 111 4.50 -21.24 -0.85
C THR A 111 4.98 -22.59 -0.34
N LEU A 112 4.47 -23.03 0.81
CA LEU A 112 4.83 -24.32 1.40
C LEU A 112 4.52 -25.47 0.43
N ALA A 113 3.32 -25.47 -0.17
CA ALA A 113 2.92 -26.47 -1.15
C ALA A 113 3.86 -26.46 -2.38
N LEU A 114 4.15 -25.29 -2.95
CA LEU A 114 5.02 -25.15 -4.13
C LEU A 114 6.43 -25.68 -3.88
N PHE A 115 7.03 -25.34 -2.74
CA PHE A 115 8.39 -25.76 -2.41
C PHE A 115 8.47 -27.24 -2.04
N ILE A 116 7.50 -27.78 -1.29
CA ILE A 116 7.43 -29.21 -0.99
C ILE A 116 7.21 -30.02 -2.27
N SER A 117 6.22 -29.64 -3.09
CA SER A 117 5.94 -30.32 -4.34
C SER A 117 7.10 -30.19 -5.33
N GLY A 118 7.77 -29.03 -5.39
CA GLY A 118 8.97 -28.82 -6.21
C GLY A 118 10.13 -29.71 -5.77
N ALA A 119 10.38 -29.79 -4.45
CA ALA A 119 11.43 -30.66 -3.89
C ALA A 119 11.19 -32.13 -4.26
N TRP A 120 9.94 -32.59 -4.13
CA TRP A 120 9.54 -33.95 -4.43
C TRP A 120 9.55 -34.26 -5.93
N LEU A 121 8.87 -33.46 -6.75
CA LEU A 121 8.68 -33.71 -8.19
C LEU A 121 10.01 -33.64 -8.96
N PHE A 122 10.87 -32.69 -8.62
CA PHE A 122 12.14 -32.47 -9.32
C PHE A 122 13.34 -33.15 -8.64
N HIS A 123 13.12 -33.93 -7.57
CA HIS A 123 14.16 -34.61 -6.80
C HIS A 123 15.25 -33.64 -6.30
N ARG A 124 14.83 -32.46 -5.82
CA ARG A 124 15.70 -31.39 -5.32
C ARG A 124 15.38 -31.09 -3.85
N PRO A 125 15.84 -31.91 -2.88
CA PRO A 125 15.51 -31.73 -1.46
C PRO A 125 16.02 -30.40 -0.89
N GLY A 126 17.04 -29.79 -1.49
CA GLY A 126 17.56 -28.49 -1.07
C GLY A 126 16.54 -27.35 -1.14
N LEU A 127 15.47 -27.48 -1.93
CA LEU A 127 14.33 -26.54 -1.90
C LEU A 127 13.69 -26.43 -0.51
N LEU A 128 13.74 -27.48 0.32
CA LEU A 128 13.14 -27.45 1.65
C LEU A 128 13.93 -26.58 2.65
N VAL A 129 15.21 -26.32 2.37
CA VAL A 129 16.11 -25.51 3.21
C VAL A 129 15.99 -24.02 2.86
N GLU A 130 15.43 -23.71 1.70
CA GLU A 130 15.21 -22.34 1.26
C GLU A 130 14.13 -21.64 2.09
N ILE A 131 14.25 -20.32 2.17
CA ILE A 131 13.20 -19.40 2.67
C ILE A 131 12.59 -19.78 4.03
N ASN A 132 13.37 -20.42 4.90
CA ASN A 132 13.01 -20.87 6.24
C ASN A 132 11.90 -21.94 6.33
N ILE A 133 11.64 -22.68 5.26
CA ILE A 133 10.61 -23.75 5.28
C ILE A 133 11.01 -24.89 6.22
N LEU A 134 12.29 -25.26 6.24
CA LEU A 134 12.78 -26.42 6.99
C LEU A 134 12.43 -26.37 8.48
N ALA A 135 12.50 -25.19 9.10
CA ALA A 135 12.20 -24.99 10.51
C ALA A 135 10.78 -25.45 10.89
N VAL A 136 9.82 -25.24 9.99
CA VAL A 136 8.43 -25.70 10.18
C VAL A 136 8.33 -27.22 10.01
N LEU A 137 9.02 -27.77 9.01
CA LEU A 137 8.92 -29.19 8.66
C LEU A 137 9.60 -30.10 9.68
N MET A 138 10.66 -29.63 10.34
CA MET A 138 11.37 -30.41 11.36
C MET A 138 10.57 -30.59 12.65
N ASN A 139 9.65 -29.68 12.97
CA ASN A 139 8.77 -29.80 14.13
C ASN A 139 7.36 -29.27 13.81
N LEU A 140 6.52 -30.09 13.19
CA LEU A 140 5.16 -29.70 12.79
C LEU A 140 4.27 -29.32 13.98
N LYS A 141 4.49 -29.92 15.16
CA LYS A 141 3.70 -29.68 16.37
C LYS A 141 3.82 -28.22 16.83
N GLU A 142 5.03 -27.66 16.77
CA GLU A 142 5.29 -26.26 17.10
C GLU A 142 5.20 -25.35 15.88
N GLY A 143 5.57 -25.88 14.70
CA GLY A 143 5.63 -25.15 13.44
C GLY A 143 4.29 -24.69 12.93
N ILE A 144 3.24 -25.53 13.01
CA ILE A 144 1.89 -25.15 12.56
C ILE A 144 1.34 -23.99 13.43
N PRO A 145 1.33 -24.08 14.78
CA PRO A 145 0.97 -22.94 15.61
C PRO A 145 1.83 -21.70 15.35
N ALA A 146 3.15 -21.84 15.19
CA ALA A 146 4.03 -20.72 14.89
C ALA A 146 3.66 -20.02 13.58
N LEU A 147 3.32 -20.76 12.51
CA LEU A 147 2.83 -20.15 11.26
C LEU A 147 1.50 -19.42 11.46
N LEU A 148 0.52 -20.07 12.09
CA LEU A 148 -0.83 -19.52 12.27
C LEU A 148 -0.84 -18.28 13.18
N LEU A 149 0.01 -18.26 14.21
CA LEU A 149 0.16 -17.14 15.14
C LEU A 149 1.15 -16.09 14.65
N LEU A 150 1.67 -16.23 13.43
CA LEU A 150 2.71 -15.38 12.84
C LEU A 150 4.03 -15.37 13.64
N GLY A 151 4.22 -16.31 14.56
CA GLY A 151 5.46 -16.54 15.29
C GLY A 151 6.56 -17.13 14.42
N HIS A 152 6.23 -17.67 13.25
CA HIS A 152 7.21 -17.98 12.21
C HIS A 152 6.68 -17.50 10.86
N GLN A 153 7.54 -16.92 10.05
CA GLN A 153 7.19 -16.41 8.73
C GLN A 153 8.15 -16.99 7.70
N ILE A 154 7.58 -17.59 6.67
CA ILE A 154 8.32 -18.02 5.48
C ILE A 154 8.91 -16.78 4.80
N GLY A 155 10.15 -16.88 4.36
CA GLY A 155 10.86 -15.80 3.66
C GLY A 155 10.07 -15.28 2.46
N TYR A 156 10.28 -14.00 2.10
CA TYR A 156 9.58 -13.30 1.01
C TYR A 156 8.07 -13.08 1.22
N ASN A 157 7.47 -13.55 2.34
CA ASN A 157 6.04 -13.36 2.65
C ASN A 157 5.79 -12.36 3.80
N ASN A 158 6.81 -11.60 4.22
CA ASN A 158 6.81 -10.87 5.50
C ASN A 158 6.05 -9.52 5.49
N ILE A 159 5.75 -8.93 4.32
CA ILE A 159 5.16 -7.58 4.26
C ILE A 159 3.68 -7.53 4.66
N LEU A 160 2.91 -8.59 4.39
CA LEU A 160 1.49 -8.66 4.73
C LEU A 160 1.26 -8.77 6.25
N PRO A 161 1.97 -9.63 7.01
CA PRO A 161 1.93 -9.65 8.46
C PRO A 161 2.23 -8.28 9.08
N MET A 162 3.35 -7.67 8.67
CA MET A 162 3.73 -6.34 9.13
C MET A 162 2.60 -5.34 8.83
N TYR A 163 2.08 -5.30 7.60
CA TYR A 163 1.00 -4.36 7.28
C TYR A 163 -0.29 -4.64 8.06
N GLY A 164 -0.60 -5.90 8.37
CA GLY A 164 -1.67 -6.28 9.28
C GLY A 164 -1.50 -5.66 10.67
N ALA A 165 -0.30 -5.77 11.24
CA ALA A 165 0.04 -5.13 12.53
C ALA A 165 -0.08 -3.60 12.46
N LEU A 166 0.43 -2.97 11.40
CA LEU A 166 0.28 -1.52 11.17
C LEU A 166 -1.18 -1.10 11.12
N MET A 167 -2.05 -1.88 10.47
CA MET A 167 -3.48 -1.63 10.43
C MET A 167 -4.14 -1.70 11.81
N LEU A 168 -3.68 -2.59 12.70
CA LEU A 168 -4.15 -2.65 14.09
C LEU A 168 -3.69 -1.43 14.91
N MET A 169 -2.56 -0.82 14.57
CA MET A 169 -2.06 0.41 15.22
C MET A 169 -2.77 1.69 14.75
N VAL A 170 -3.47 1.66 13.60
CA VAL A 170 -4.17 2.83 13.03
C VAL A 170 -5.06 3.59 14.03
N PRO A 171 -5.91 2.94 14.85
CA PRO A 171 -6.76 3.66 15.80
C PRO A 171 -5.94 4.47 16.81
N ILE A 172 -4.82 3.93 17.28
CA ILE A 172 -3.91 4.60 18.22
C ILE A 172 -3.23 5.78 17.53
N ILE A 173 -2.69 5.58 16.33
CA ILE A 173 -2.06 6.63 15.53
C ILE A 173 -3.04 7.79 15.28
N LEU A 174 -4.29 7.48 14.92
CA LEU A 174 -5.31 8.49 14.66
C LEU A 174 -5.78 9.21 15.94
N LEU A 175 -5.81 8.52 17.09
CA LEU A 175 -6.07 9.16 18.40
C LEU A 175 -4.99 10.16 18.76
N LEU A 176 -3.71 9.78 18.61
CA LEU A 176 -2.57 10.67 18.87
C LEU A 176 -2.60 11.86 17.91
N ASN A 177 -2.82 11.62 16.61
CA ASN A 177 -2.89 12.69 15.60
C ASN A 177 -4.10 13.61 15.75
N ALA A 178 -5.20 13.13 16.35
CA ALA A 178 -6.35 13.95 16.70
C ALA A 178 -6.05 14.91 17.86
N ARG A 179 -5.10 14.56 18.76
CA ARG A 179 -4.60 15.46 19.80
C ARG A 179 -3.54 16.41 19.25
N SER A 180 -2.53 15.88 18.59
CA SER A 180 -1.50 16.68 17.90
C SER A 180 -0.77 15.83 16.86
N PRO A 181 -0.57 16.32 15.62
CA PRO A 181 0.28 15.68 14.63
C PRO A 181 1.71 15.42 15.15
N LEU A 182 2.27 16.38 15.88
CA LEU A 182 3.61 16.26 16.47
C LEU A 182 3.67 15.20 17.56
N LEU A 183 2.59 15.04 18.35
CA LEU A 183 2.51 13.97 19.34
C LEU A 183 2.52 12.59 18.68
N ALA A 184 1.76 12.41 17.59
CA ALA A 184 1.75 11.15 16.85
C ALA A 184 3.14 10.81 16.29
N LEU A 185 3.82 11.80 15.69
CA LEU A 185 5.18 11.62 15.15
C LEU A 185 6.21 11.40 16.27
N GLY A 186 6.12 12.13 17.38
CA GLY A 186 7.03 12.01 18.52
C GLY A 186 6.94 10.64 19.16
N VAL A 187 5.73 10.19 19.52
CA VAL A 187 5.53 8.85 20.10
C VAL A 187 5.99 7.76 19.12
N SER A 188 5.59 7.87 17.86
CA SER A 188 5.93 6.89 16.83
C SER A 188 7.44 6.84 16.55
N GLY A 189 8.12 7.99 16.51
CA GLY A 189 9.56 8.10 16.36
C GLY A 189 10.32 7.58 17.57
N THR A 190 9.84 7.83 18.79
CA THR A 190 10.42 7.26 20.01
C THR A 190 10.32 5.73 20.02
N VAL A 191 9.16 5.18 19.64
CA VAL A 191 9.00 3.71 19.54
C VAL A 191 9.96 3.13 18.50
N TRP A 192 10.09 3.75 17.33
CA TRP A 192 11.06 3.32 16.30
C TRP A 192 12.50 3.37 16.80
N LEU A 193 12.90 4.47 17.44
CA LEU A 193 14.27 4.65 17.93
C LEU A 193 14.60 3.65 19.04
N LEU A 194 13.73 3.49 20.04
CA LEU A 194 13.95 2.54 21.14
C LEU A 194 13.92 1.10 20.64
N ALA A 195 13.01 0.75 19.72
CA ALA A 195 12.96 -0.57 19.12
C ALA A 195 14.24 -0.89 18.34
N GLY A 196 14.85 0.09 17.67
CA GLY A 196 16.11 -0.10 16.97
C GLY A 196 17.36 -0.09 17.88
N ILE A 197 17.38 0.71 18.95
CA ILE A 197 18.50 0.75 19.90
C ILE A 197 18.58 -0.54 20.71
N TYR A 198 17.44 -1.03 21.19
CA TYR A 198 17.35 -2.21 22.06
C TYR A 198 16.94 -3.48 21.30
N GLU A 199 16.91 -3.42 19.97
CA GLU A 199 16.55 -4.53 19.08
C GLU A 199 15.22 -5.22 19.45
N VAL A 200 14.24 -4.42 19.90
CA VAL A 200 12.92 -4.91 20.30
C VAL A 200 12.06 -5.17 19.06
N ALA A 201 11.78 -6.44 18.80
CA ALA A 201 10.89 -6.88 17.74
C ALA A 201 10.11 -8.13 18.18
N PRO A 202 8.98 -8.46 17.51
CA PRO A 202 8.33 -9.75 17.72
C PRO A 202 9.30 -10.89 17.37
N HIS A 203 9.45 -11.83 18.30
CA HIS A 203 10.41 -12.93 18.18
C HIS A 203 9.88 -14.01 17.24
N ASN A 204 10.80 -14.70 16.57
CA ASN A 204 10.49 -15.93 15.86
C ASN A 204 10.47 -17.11 16.85
N MET A 205 9.43 -17.94 16.75
CA MET A 205 9.19 -19.05 17.68
C MET A 205 10.01 -20.31 17.36
N LEU A 206 10.55 -20.43 16.14
CA LEU A 206 11.23 -21.65 15.68
C LEU A 206 12.73 -21.47 15.44
N ILE A 207 13.17 -20.24 15.16
CA ILE A 207 14.57 -19.90 14.89
C ILE A 207 14.94 -18.66 15.68
N GLU A 208 16.20 -18.56 16.12
CA GLU A 208 16.70 -17.42 16.89
C GLU A 208 16.84 -16.18 15.99
N SER A 209 15.71 -15.48 15.83
CA SER A 209 15.60 -14.29 14.98
C SER A 209 14.32 -13.53 15.32
N TYR A 210 14.10 -12.42 14.63
CA TYR A 210 12.91 -11.59 14.75
C TYR A 210 12.03 -11.68 13.50
N TRP A 211 10.86 -11.07 13.57
CA TRP A 211 10.13 -10.68 12.36
C TRP A 211 11.03 -9.84 11.46
N PHE A 212 11.27 -10.32 10.23
CA PHE A 212 12.13 -9.65 9.25
C PHE A 212 11.70 -8.20 8.94
N LEU A 213 10.42 -7.87 9.08
CA LEU A 213 9.92 -6.50 9.03
C LEU A 213 9.30 -6.16 10.38
N ASN A 214 10.06 -5.49 11.25
CA ASN A 214 9.63 -5.18 12.59
C ASN A 214 8.50 -4.12 12.59
N PRO A 215 7.26 -4.46 12.99
CA PRO A 215 6.17 -3.50 12.99
C PRO A 215 6.40 -2.31 13.92
N LEU A 216 7.20 -2.44 14.99
CA LEU A 216 7.52 -1.33 15.91
C LEU A 216 8.39 -0.26 15.26
N SER A 217 9.27 -0.67 14.34
CA SER A 217 10.10 0.24 13.56
C SER A 217 9.35 0.80 12.35
N TRP A 218 8.73 -0.09 11.56
CA TRP A 218 8.08 0.27 10.30
C TRP A 218 6.82 1.12 10.49
N GLN A 219 6.20 1.09 11.67
CA GLN A 219 5.07 1.96 11.98
C GLN A 219 5.43 3.44 11.93
N PHE A 220 6.70 3.82 12.08
CA PHE A 220 7.09 5.22 12.00
C PHE A 220 6.95 5.79 10.59
N LEU A 221 7.49 5.11 9.58
CA LEU A 221 7.31 5.50 8.18
C LEU A 221 5.84 5.50 7.76
N PHE A 222 5.08 4.52 8.24
CA PHE A 222 3.64 4.45 8.01
C PHE A 222 2.88 5.62 8.66
N THR A 223 3.25 5.99 9.89
CA THR A 223 2.70 7.12 10.63
C THR A 223 3.03 8.44 9.96
N ILE A 224 4.26 8.62 9.46
CA ILE A 224 4.64 9.79 8.65
C ILE A 224 3.69 9.93 7.45
N GLY A 225 3.40 8.82 6.75
CA GLY A 225 2.44 8.82 5.64
C GLY A 225 1.03 9.24 6.05
N ILE A 226 0.50 8.70 7.15
CA ILE A 226 -0.82 9.06 7.69
C ILE A 226 -0.86 10.54 8.06
N VAL A 227 0.07 10.99 8.90
CA VAL A 227 0.11 12.35 9.44
C VAL A 227 0.27 13.38 8.31
N SER A 228 1.19 13.13 7.37
CA SER A 228 1.41 14.02 6.22
C SER A 228 0.14 14.20 5.38
N MET A 229 -0.56 13.10 5.08
CA MET A 229 -1.79 13.18 4.31
C MET A 229 -2.91 13.90 5.08
N LEU A 230 -3.04 13.68 6.39
CA LEU A 230 -4.03 14.37 7.21
C LEU A 230 -3.73 15.85 7.37
N HIS A 231 -2.44 16.23 7.46
CA HIS A 231 -2.00 17.61 7.45
C HIS A 231 -2.39 18.30 6.13
N ILE A 232 -2.10 17.69 4.98
CA ILE A 232 -2.48 18.22 3.67
C ILE A 232 -4.00 18.35 3.54
N LYS A 233 -4.76 17.35 4.01
CA LYS A 233 -6.23 17.36 3.96
C LYS A 233 -6.85 18.47 4.82
N ARG A 234 -6.14 18.95 5.85
CA ARG A 234 -6.55 20.09 6.69
C ARG A 234 -6.17 21.44 6.08
N GLY A 235 -5.64 21.47 4.85
CA GLY A 235 -5.18 22.70 4.18
C GLY A 235 -3.70 23.01 4.39
N GLY A 236 -2.97 22.15 5.10
CA GLY A 236 -1.53 22.26 5.25
C GLY A 236 -0.79 22.01 3.94
N THR A 237 0.45 22.49 3.85
CA THR A 237 1.32 22.25 2.69
C THR A 237 2.67 21.73 3.16
N ILE A 238 3.29 20.87 2.35
CA ILE A 238 4.68 20.47 2.58
C ILE A 238 5.55 21.62 2.04
N PRO A 239 6.35 22.30 2.89
CA PRO A 239 7.11 23.46 2.45
C PRO A 239 8.17 23.06 1.43
N ARG A 240 8.25 23.82 0.34
CA ARG A 240 9.30 23.70 -0.68
C ARG A 240 10.40 24.70 -0.34
N HIS A 241 11.46 24.23 0.32
CA HIS A 241 12.57 25.08 0.74
C HIS A 241 13.83 24.69 -0.04
N PRO A 242 14.59 25.64 -0.62
CA PRO A 242 15.75 25.32 -1.46
C PRO A 242 16.82 24.51 -0.73
N LEU A 243 17.08 24.80 0.56
CA LEU A 243 18.04 24.00 1.35
C LEU A 243 17.54 22.57 1.60
N LEU A 244 16.24 22.37 1.82
CA LEU A 244 15.69 21.03 2.03
C LEU A 244 15.69 20.23 0.73
N PHE A 245 15.45 20.90 -0.40
CA PHE A 245 15.59 20.32 -1.72
C PHE A 245 17.04 19.90 -2.00
N ALA A 246 18.01 20.79 -1.77
CA ALA A 246 19.43 20.50 -1.93
C ALA A 246 19.89 19.36 -1.03
N ALA A 247 19.44 19.34 0.23
CA ALA A 247 19.74 18.25 1.18
C ALA A 247 19.15 16.92 0.70
N ALA A 248 17.88 16.90 0.27
CA ALA A 248 17.24 15.69 -0.25
C ALA A 248 17.91 15.18 -1.53
N ALA A 249 18.21 16.08 -2.48
CA ALA A 249 18.90 15.75 -3.73
C ALA A 249 20.32 15.25 -3.46
N GLY A 250 21.07 15.93 -2.60
CA GLY A 250 22.40 15.53 -2.17
C GLY A 250 22.41 14.17 -1.48
N TYR A 251 21.41 13.90 -0.62
CA TYR A 251 21.31 12.62 0.06
C TYR A 251 20.97 11.45 -0.88
N VAL A 252 20.09 11.68 -1.86
CA VAL A 252 19.78 10.70 -2.92
C VAL A 252 20.97 10.48 -3.86
N ALA A 253 21.72 11.53 -4.18
CA ALA A 253 22.95 11.38 -4.98
C ALA A 253 24.03 10.63 -4.19
N LEU A 254 24.18 10.94 -2.90
CA LEU A 254 25.10 10.24 -2.00
C LEU A 254 24.75 8.76 -1.91
N SER A 255 23.49 8.40 -1.67
CA SER A 255 23.07 7.00 -1.59
C SER A 255 23.30 6.26 -2.90
N PHE A 256 23.05 6.92 -4.04
CA PHE A 256 23.30 6.36 -5.36
C PHE A 256 24.79 6.05 -5.57
N VAL A 257 25.67 7.03 -5.34
CA VAL A 257 27.13 6.84 -5.46
C VAL A 257 27.63 5.80 -4.46
N TRP A 258 27.10 5.79 -3.23
CA TRP A 258 27.50 4.84 -2.21
C TRP A 258 27.19 3.40 -2.60
N VAL A 259 25.96 3.13 -3.05
CA VAL A 259 25.52 1.77 -3.40
C VAL A 259 26.15 1.31 -4.70
N THR A 260 26.15 2.14 -5.75
CA THR A 260 26.72 1.79 -7.06
C THR A 260 28.24 1.75 -7.07
N GLY A 261 28.89 2.57 -6.25
CA GLY A 261 30.34 2.57 -6.03
C GLY A 261 30.82 1.53 -5.02
N HIS A 262 29.94 0.70 -4.47
CA HIS A 262 30.27 -0.32 -3.47
C HIS A 262 31.04 0.22 -2.24
N LEU A 263 30.68 1.43 -1.78
CA LEU A 263 31.42 2.19 -0.77
C LEU A 263 31.11 1.75 0.68
N TRP A 264 30.75 0.47 0.89
CA TRP A 264 30.34 -0.08 2.19
C TRP A 264 31.45 -0.08 3.25
N VAL A 265 32.70 0.06 2.84
CA VAL A 265 33.85 0.22 3.77
C VAL A 265 33.66 1.43 4.71
N PHE A 266 33.07 2.52 4.22
CA PHE A 266 32.77 3.69 5.07
C PHE A 266 31.63 3.41 6.06
N GLY A 267 30.77 2.43 5.77
CA GLY A 267 29.74 1.95 6.69
C GLY A 267 30.37 1.29 7.92
N ASN A 268 31.47 0.54 7.73
CA ASN A 268 32.23 -0.05 8.83
C ASN A 268 32.86 1.05 9.71
N SER A 269 33.38 2.11 9.09
CA SER A 269 33.90 3.27 9.83
C SER A 269 32.80 3.99 10.63
N LEU A 270 31.58 4.07 10.08
CA LEU A 270 30.44 4.67 10.77
C LEU A 270 29.96 3.81 11.95
N ALA A 271 29.98 2.48 11.79
CA ALA A 271 29.71 1.54 12.87
C ALA A 271 30.77 1.63 13.98
N ALA A 272 32.04 1.88 13.62
CA ALA A 272 33.14 2.05 14.57
C ALA A 272 33.00 3.29 15.47
N LEU A 273 32.07 4.21 15.18
CA LEU A 273 31.74 5.34 16.07
C LEU A 273 31.01 4.89 17.35
N GLY A 274 30.61 3.62 17.47
CA GLY A 274 29.91 3.09 18.65
C GLY A 274 28.46 3.56 18.76
N LEU A 275 27.91 4.18 17.71
CA LEU A 275 26.50 4.57 17.65
C LEU A 275 25.62 3.34 17.35
N PRO A 276 24.35 3.35 17.82
CA PRO A 276 23.42 2.25 17.55
C PRO A 276 23.25 1.96 16.06
N THR A 277 23.11 0.68 15.71
CA THR A 277 22.96 0.20 14.32
C THR A 277 21.73 0.77 13.62
N VAL A 278 20.68 1.14 14.36
CA VAL A 278 19.52 1.84 13.79
C VAL A 278 19.88 3.24 13.24
N ILE A 279 20.94 3.89 13.74
CA ILE A 279 21.38 5.23 13.30
C ILE A 279 22.40 5.14 12.16
N THR A 280 23.37 4.23 12.28
CA THR A 280 24.54 4.16 11.39
C THR A 280 24.52 2.98 10.42
N GLY A 281 23.69 1.97 10.68
CA GLY A 281 23.56 0.79 9.84
C GLY A 281 22.61 0.97 8.67
N PHE A 282 22.46 -0.10 7.90
CA PHE A 282 21.59 -0.17 6.72
C PHE A 282 20.59 -1.33 6.82
N ASP A 283 20.27 -1.72 8.06
CA ASP A 283 19.36 -2.82 8.34
C ASP A 283 17.91 -2.47 7.94
N LYS A 284 17.24 -3.49 7.37
CA LYS A 284 15.85 -3.43 6.92
C LYS A 284 14.89 -3.81 8.03
N THR A 285 15.30 -4.68 8.95
CA THR A 285 14.47 -5.19 10.05
C THR A 285 13.93 -4.06 10.91
N PHE A 286 14.84 -3.19 11.38
CA PHE A 286 14.58 -2.06 12.26
C PHE A 286 14.40 -0.74 11.52
N LEU A 287 14.31 -0.77 10.17
CA LEU A 287 14.19 0.42 9.32
C LEU A 287 15.21 1.48 9.73
N SER A 288 16.49 1.17 9.53
CA SER A 288 17.60 2.07 9.90
C SER A 288 17.43 3.47 9.30
N LEU A 289 17.96 4.46 10.03
CA LEU A 289 17.84 5.88 9.72
C LEU A 289 18.31 6.21 8.29
N PRO A 290 19.42 5.64 7.75
CA PRO A 290 19.81 5.92 6.38
C PRO A 290 18.74 5.52 5.35
N ARG A 291 18.09 4.37 5.56
CA ARG A 291 17.00 3.89 4.70
C ARG A 291 15.76 4.76 4.83
N LEU A 292 15.41 5.14 6.07
CA LEU A 292 14.27 6.02 6.37
C LEU A 292 14.45 7.41 5.72
N LEU A 293 15.61 8.04 5.90
CA LEU A 293 15.91 9.33 5.29
C LEU A 293 15.91 9.25 3.77
N HIS A 294 16.37 8.12 3.21
CA HIS A 294 16.46 7.94 1.77
C HIS A 294 15.07 7.92 1.11
N VAL A 295 14.13 7.12 1.64
CA VAL A 295 12.76 7.08 1.10
C VAL A 295 12.04 8.41 1.29
N LEU A 296 12.29 9.13 2.39
CA LEU A 296 11.70 10.44 2.65
C LEU A 296 12.26 11.50 1.70
N ALA A 297 13.57 11.48 1.43
CA ALA A 297 14.22 12.36 0.46
C ALA A 297 13.69 12.12 -0.95
N LEU A 298 13.60 10.86 -1.40
CA LEU A 298 12.98 10.51 -2.69
C LEU A 298 11.54 11.03 -2.78
N THR A 299 10.75 10.82 -1.74
CA THR A 299 9.36 11.29 -1.69
C THR A 299 9.28 12.82 -1.75
N TYR A 300 10.15 13.51 -1.02
CA TYR A 300 10.22 14.97 -1.04
C TYR A 300 10.55 15.50 -2.43
N LEU A 301 11.52 14.89 -3.14
CA LEU A 301 11.86 15.27 -4.51
C LEU A 301 10.71 15.01 -5.47
N VAL A 302 10.01 13.87 -5.36
CA VAL A 302 8.83 13.56 -6.20
C VAL A 302 7.72 14.60 -6.03
N ILE A 303 7.50 15.10 -4.81
CA ILE A 303 6.47 16.11 -4.51
C ILE A 303 6.94 17.53 -4.88
N SER A 304 8.24 17.78 -4.81
CA SER A 304 8.85 19.10 -5.06
C SER A 304 9.11 19.36 -6.53
N ILE A 305 9.37 18.33 -7.34
CA ILE A 305 9.64 18.45 -8.78
C ILE A 305 8.32 18.30 -9.56
N PRO A 306 7.76 19.39 -10.15
CA PRO A 306 6.47 19.33 -10.82
C PRO A 306 6.46 18.38 -12.03
N ALA A 307 7.60 18.25 -12.72
CA ALA A 307 7.76 17.33 -13.84
C ALA A 307 7.53 15.87 -13.42
N LEU A 308 8.12 15.42 -12.30
CA LEU A 308 7.88 14.08 -11.76
C LEU A 308 6.42 13.88 -11.39
N SER A 309 5.82 14.84 -10.71
CA SER A 309 4.39 14.77 -10.39
C SER A 309 3.50 14.72 -11.63
N ARG A 310 3.89 15.36 -12.74
CA ARG A 310 3.16 15.33 -14.01
C ARG A 310 3.30 13.97 -14.70
N ILE A 311 4.50 13.40 -14.71
CA ILE A 311 4.78 12.07 -15.26
C ILE A 311 4.02 10.98 -14.52
N LEU A 312 3.90 11.09 -13.19
CA LEU A 312 3.16 10.13 -12.36
C LEU A 312 1.65 10.29 -12.45
N ARG A 313 1.16 11.47 -12.85
CA ARG A 313 -0.27 11.72 -13.01
C ARG A 313 -0.73 11.11 -14.32
N ARG A 314 -1.21 9.87 -14.25
CA ARG A 314 -1.75 9.14 -15.41
C ARG A 314 -3.27 9.01 -15.35
N PRO A 315 -3.93 8.83 -16.51
CA PRO A 315 -5.35 8.53 -16.59
C PRO A 315 -5.77 7.31 -15.76
N ALA A 316 -7.06 7.21 -15.45
CA ALA A 316 -7.63 6.15 -14.60
C ALA A 316 -7.60 4.75 -15.25
N ASP A 317 -7.48 4.69 -16.57
CA ASP A 317 -7.39 3.52 -17.44
C ASP A 317 -5.93 3.16 -17.80
N HIS A 318 -4.95 3.98 -17.40
CA HIS A 318 -3.54 3.67 -17.62
C HIS A 318 -3.14 2.37 -16.91
N PRO A 319 -2.33 1.48 -17.55
CA PRO A 319 -1.99 0.16 -17.01
C PRO A 319 -1.44 0.21 -15.57
N LEU A 320 -0.48 1.09 -15.29
CA LEU A 320 0.10 1.25 -13.95
C LEU A 320 -0.91 1.73 -12.91
N THR A 321 -1.85 2.59 -13.29
CA THR A 321 -2.93 3.07 -12.40
C THR A 321 -3.86 1.91 -12.06
N ILE A 322 -4.21 1.07 -13.04
CA ILE A 322 -5.06 -0.11 -12.83
C ILE A 322 -4.35 -1.11 -11.91
N LEU A 323 -3.09 -1.41 -12.19
CA LEU A 323 -2.30 -2.37 -11.41
C LEU A 323 -2.18 -1.94 -9.94
N GLY A 324 -1.82 -0.69 -9.67
CA GLY A 324 -1.73 -0.18 -8.30
C GLY A 324 -3.07 0.02 -7.59
N ARG A 325 -4.18 0.20 -8.32
CA ARG A 325 -5.53 0.29 -7.72
C ARG A 325 -5.96 -1.02 -7.07
N HIS A 326 -5.56 -2.15 -7.65
CA HIS A 326 -5.87 -3.50 -7.19
C HIS A 326 -4.72 -4.11 -6.37
N SER A 327 -3.95 -3.27 -5.67
CA SER A 327 -2.65 -3.63 -5.10
C SER A 327 -2.61 -4.91 -4.26
N LEU A 328 -3.61 -5.19 -3.41
CA LEU A 328 -3.61 -6.40 -2.60
C LEU A 328 -3.70 -7.67 -3.45
N ASN A 329 -4.61 -7.70 -4.43
CA ASN A 329 -4.80 -8.87 -5.29
C ASN A 329 -3.57 -9.11 -6.16
N ILE A 330 -2.99 -8.03 -6.70
CA ILE A 330 -1.77 -8.11 -7.50
C ILE A 330 -0.58 -8.51 -6.64
N PHE A 331 -0.47 -8.01 -5.41
CA PHE A 331 0.54 -8.42 -4.47
C PHE A 331 0.47 -9.93 -4.20
N VAL A 332 -0.70 -10.47 -3.83
CA VAL A 332 -0.87 -11.91 -3.57
C VAL A 332 -0.53 -12.75 -4.80
N ALA A 333 -1.04 -12.38 -5.98
CA ALA A 333 -0.73 -13.09 -7.22
C ALA A 333 0.76 -13.02 -7.57
N GLY A 334 1.37 -11.84 -7.44
CA GLY A 334 2.80 -11.61 -7.64
C GLY A 334 3.66 -12.42 -6.69
N THR A 335 3.32 -12.49 -5.40
CA THR A 335 4.01 -13.34 -4.42
C THR A 335 3.96 -14.81 -4.82
N ILE A 336 2.78 -15.35 -5.17
CA ILE A 336 2.65 -16.74 -5.61
C ILE A 336 3.47 -17.00 -6.88
N LEU A 337 3.39 -16.11 -7.88
CA LEU A 337 4.20 -16.19 -9.10
C LEU A 337 5.70 -16.12 -8.78
N ALA A 338 6.10 -15.28 -7.83
CA ALA A 338 7.50 -15.17 -7.44
C ALA A 338 8.00 -16.47 -6.79
N MET A 339 7.19 -17.12 -5.95
CA MET A 339 7.53 -18.41 -5.36
C MET A 339 7.67 -19.51 -6.40
N ILE A 340 6.78 -19.53 -7.41
CA ILE A 340 6.94 -20.40 -8.59
C ILE A 340 8.27 -20.10 -9.28
N GLY A 341 8.59 -18.82 -9.48
CA GLY A 341 9.85 -18.37 -10.07
C GLY A 341 11.06 -18.88 -9.29
N GLN A 342 11.06 -18.76 -7.96
CA GLN A 342 12.15 -19.27 -7.13
C GLN A 342 12.35 -20.78 -7.31
N VAL A 343 11.28 -21.57 -7.32
CA VAL A 343 11.36 -23.02 -7.58
C VAL A 343 11.92 -23.29 -8.98
N VAL A 344 11.42 -22.60 -10.01
CA VAL A 344 11.89 -22.75 -11.40
C VAL A 344 13.37 -22.39 -11.54
N LEU A 345 13.81 -21.26 -10.99
CA LEU A 345 15.21 -20.84 -11.07
C LEU A 345 16.11 -21.76 -10.26
N TYR A 346 15.64 -22.30 -9.14
CA TYR A 346 16.40 -23.29 -8.38
C TYR A 346 16.65 -24.56 -9.19
N ILE A 347 15.62 -25.15 -9.80
CA ILE A 347 15.75 -26.41 -10.55
C ILE A 347 16.51 -26.25 -11.86
N THR A 348 16.49 -25.05 -12.46
CA THR A 348 17.23 -24.70 -13.68
C THR A 348 18.64 -24.15 -13.38
N ASN A 349 19.10 -24.21 -12.12
CA ASN A 349 20.40 -23.69 -11.69
C ASN A 349 20.62 -22.21 -12.10
N LYS A 350 19.57 -21.40 -12.02
CA LYS A 350 19.54 -19.96 -12.35
C LYS A 350 19.98 -19.68 -13.79
N ASP A 351 19.46 -20.47 -14.73
CA ASP A 351 19.71 -20.27 -16.16
C ASP A 351 19.47 -18.80 -16.57
N PRO A 352 20.41 -18.19 -17.32
CA PRO A 352 20.38 -16.77 -17.63
C PRO A 352 19.22 -16.35 -18.55
N LEU A 353 18.58 -17.28 -19.24
CA LEU A 353 17.42 -17.03 -20.11
C LEU A 353 16.10 -17.32 -19.39
N VAL A 354 16.02 -18.40 -18.61
CA VAL A 354 14.80 -18.80 -17.90
C VAL A 354 14.35 -17.70 -16.94
N GLY A 355 15.27 -17.12 -16.16
CA GLY A 355 14.97 -16.06 -15.20
C GLY A 355 14.30 -14.83 -15.80
N PRO A 356 14.93 -14.17 -16.80
CA PRO A 356 14.34 -13.03 -17.48
C PRO A 356 13.00 -13.34 -18.16
N LEU A 357 12.89 -14.47 -18.87
CA LEU A 357 11.64 -14.87 -19.54
C LEU A 357 10.51 -15.09 -18.53
N PHE A 358 10.79 -15.74 -17.40
CA PHE A 358 9.83 -15.95 -16.34
C PHE A 358 9.34 -14.62 -15.76
N VAL A 359 10.24 -13.67 -15.49
CA VAL A 359 9.87 -12.36 -14.95
C VAL A 359 9.03 -11.55 -15.94
N ILE A 360 9.36 -11.56 -17.24
CA ILE A 360 8.54 -10.91 -18.27
C ILE A 360 7.13 -11.51 -18.29
N ALA A 361 7.02 -12.85 -18.32
CA ALA A 361 5.74 -13.54 -18.31
C ALA A 361 4.95 -13.28 -17.02
N GLY A 362 5.62 -13.23 -15.87
CA GLY A 362 5.02 -12.94 -14.57
C GLY A 362 4.49 -11.51 -14.47
N VAL A 363 5.22 -10.52 -15.01
CA VAL A 363 4.75 -9.13 -15.09
C VAL A 363 3.54 -9.03 -16.04
N ALA A 364 3.61 -9.67 -17.21
CA ALA A 364 2.49 -9.70 -18.16
C ALA A 364 1.23 -10.33 -17.54
N THR A 365 1.37 -11.45 -16.84
CA THR A 365 0.30 -12.12 -16.11
C THR A 365 -0.33 -11.21 -15.05
N GLN A 366 0.48 -10.48 -14.28
CA GLN A 366 -0.02 -9.53 -13.29
C GLN A 366 -0.81 -8.38 -13.93
N PHE A 367 -0.37 -7.85 -15.08
CA PHE A 367 -1.15 -6.87 -15.83
C PHE A 367 -2.48 -7.46 -16.32
N ALA A 368 -2.45 -8.64 -16.94
CA ALA A 368 -3.67 -9.32 -17.42
C ALA A 368 -4.68 -9.54 -16.28
N TYR A 369 -4.20 -9.98 -15.12
CA TYR A 369 -5.04 -10.14 -13.93
C TYR A 369 -5.59 -8.80 -13.41
N ALA A 370 -4.79 -7.74 -13.42
CA ALA A 370 -5.25 -6.40 -13.05
C ALA A 370 -6.35 -5.88 -13.97
N TYR A 371 -6.23 -6.10 -15.29
CA TYR A 371 -7.27 -5.75 -16.27
C TYR A 371 -8.55 -6.56 -16.07
N TYR A 372 -8.43 -7.86 -15.77
CA TYR A 372 -9.59 -8.70 -15.44
C TYR A 372 -10.34 -8.16 -14.22
N LEU A 373 -9.63 -7.83 -13.14
CA LEU A 373 -10.21 -7.27 -11.92
C LEU A 373 -10.86 -5.91 -12.17
N GLU A 374 -10.25 -5.07 -13.00
CA GLU A 374 -10.79 -3.77 -13.37
C GLU A 374 -12.07 -3.90 -14.20
N ARG A 375 -12.12 -4.82 -15.17
CA ARG A 375 -13.33 -5.11 -15.95
C ARG A 375 -14.48 -5.57 -15.04
N LYS A 376 -14.21 -6.49 -14.11
CA LYS A 376 -15.19 -6.97 -13.13
C LYS A 376 -15.72 -5.83 -12.25
N ARG A 377 -14.82 -4.94 -11.80
CA ARG A 377 -15.19 -3.74 -11.02
C ARG A 377 -16.10 -2.79 -11.81
N GLN A 378 -15.78 -2.53 -13.07
CA GLN A 378 -16.60 -1.66 -13.93
C GLN A 378 -17.98 -2.27 -14.20
N GLN A 379 -18.06 -3.56 -14.50
CA GLN A 379 -19.33 -4.27 -14.66
C GLN A 379 -20.19 -4.22 -13.39
N GLY A 380 -19.58 -4.41 -12.21
CA GLY A 380 -20.28 -4.28 -10.93
C GLY A 380 -20.85 -2.88 -10.68
N LYS A 381 -20.15 -1.82 -11.12
CA LYS A 381 -20.66 -0.45 -11.07
C LYS A 381 -21.84 -0.22 -11.99
N VAL A 382 -21.78 -0.71 -13.23
CA VAL A 382 -22.90 -0.59 -14.18
C VAL A 382 -24.14 -1.29 -13.63
N LYS A 383 -23.98 -2.52 -13.13
CA LYS A 383 -25.09 -3.27 -12.51
C LYS A 383 -25.65 -2.55 -11.29
N GLY A 384 -24.81 -1.99 -10.42
CA GLY A 384 -25.26 -1.22 -9.26
C GLY A 384 -26.02 0.05 -9.63
N LYS A 385 -25.59 0.76 -10.70
CA LYS A 385 -26.29 1.95 -11.21
C LYS A 385 -27.67 1.60 -11.77
N LEU A 386 -27.77 0.53 -12.55
CA LEU A 386 -29.04 0.04 -13.11
C LEU A 386 -30.06 -0.38 -12.03
N VAL A 387 -29.60 -0.85 -10.87
CA VAL A 387 -30.47 -1.24 -9.75
C VAL A 387 -30.94 -0.04 -8.91
N THR A 388 -30.20 1.08 -8.94
CA THR A 388 -30.48 2.27 -8.10
C THR A 388 -31.24 3.38 -8.83
N GLU A 389 -31.30 3.37 -10.15
CA GLU A 389 -32.22 4.20 -10.93
C GLU A 389 -33.54 3.41 -11.13
N PRO A 390 -34.60 3.62 -10.31
CA PRO A 390 -35.91 3.09 -10.65
C PRO A 390 -36.30 3.67 -12.01
N ALA A 391 -36.71 2.80 -12.94
CA ALA A 391 -37.26 3.23 -14.22
C ALA A 391 -38.39 4.22 -13.93
N THR A 392 -38.11 5.52 -14.15
CA THR A 392 -39.11 6.57 -14.16
C THR A 392 -39.92 6.32 -15.43
N ILE A 393 -40.91 5.43 -15.32
CA ILE A 393 -41.94 5.31 -16.34
C ILE A 393 -42.72 6.62 -16.23
N PRO A 394 -42.63 7.53 -17.22
CA PRO A 394 -43.46 8.72 -17.20
C PRO A 394 -44.90 8.24 -17.38
N VAL A 395 -45.68 8.27 -16.30
CA VAL A 395 -47.13 8.07 -16.38
C VAL A 395 -47.69 9.38 -16.95
N PRO A 396 -48.23 9.39 -18.19
CA PRO A 396 -48.86 10.60 -18.71
C PRO A 396 -50.15 10.85 -17.91
N VAL A 397 -50.11 11.83 -17.02
CA VAL A 397 -51.33 12.33 -16.36
C VAL A 397 -52.12 13.12 -17.41
N ARG A 398 -53.15 12.50 -17.97
CA ARG A 398 -54.09 13.17 -18.86
C ARG A 398 -55.01 14.04 -17.99
N ILE A 399 -54.71 15.33 -17.90
CA ILE A 399 -55.62 16.31 -17.27
C ILE A 399 -56.84 16.44 -18.18
N GLY A 400 -57.92 15.73 -17.83
CA GLY A 400 -59.23 15.91 -18.45
C GLY A 400 -59.80 17.26 -18.07
N GLY A 401 -59.88 18.19 -19.02
CA GLY A 401 -60.57 19.45 -18.84
C GLY A 401 -62.06 19.24 -18.70
N THR A 402 -62.60 19.41 -17.49
CA THR A 402 -64.03 19.63 -17.27
C THR A 402 -64.33 21.12 -17.45
N ALA A 403 -64.94 21.45 -18.57
CA ALA A 403 -65.49 22.76 -18.84
C ALA A 403 -66.64 23.05 -17.85
N ASN A 404 -66.41 23.97 -16.92
CA ASN A 404 -67.47 24.50 -16.06
C ASN A 404 -68.18 25.64 -16.82
N ALA A 405 -69.30 25.32 -17.47
CA ALA A 405 -70.22 26.30 -18.00
C ALA A 405 -71.12 26.80 -16.86
N HIS A 406 -70.85 27.99 -16.33
CA HIS A 406 -71.82 28.74 -15.54
C HIS A 406 -72.28 29.96 -16.32
N ARG A 407 -73.47 29.82 -16.91
CA ARG A 407 -74.29 30.90 -17.46
C ARG A 407 -75.26 31.33 -16.35
N ARG A 408 -75.19 32.59 -15.92
CA ARG A 408 -76.33 33.36 -15.40
C ARG A 408 -76.48 34.56 -16.34
N PRO A 409 -77.71 34.98 -16.70
CA PRO A 409 -78.46 35.86 -15.78
C PRO A 409 -80.00 35.74 -15.80
N ASP A 410 -80.60 36.29 -14.73
CA ASP A 410 -81.89 36.99 -14.60
C ASP A 410 -83.22 36.40 -15.12
N ARG A 411 -84.19 36.18 -14.20
CA ARG A 411 -85.36 37.06 -13.94
C ARG A 411 -86.50 36.34 -13.17
N LYS A 412 -87.08 37.11 -12.25
CA LYS A 412 -88.36 36.98 -11.51
C LYS A 412 -88.42 36.01 -10.34
#